data_AF-A0A0K2RAB8-F1
#
_entry.id   AF-A0A0K2RAB8-F1
#
_cell.length_a   1.000
_cell.length_b   1.000
_cell.length_c   1.000
_cell.angle_alpha   90.00
_cell.angle_beta   90.00
_cell.angle_gamma   90.00
#
_symmetry.space_group_name_H-M   'P 1'
#
loop_
_entity.id
_entity.type
_entity.pdbx_description
1 polymer ?
#
loop_
_entity_poly.entity_id
_entity_poly.type
_entity_poly.pdbx_seq_one_letter_code
_entity_poly.pdbx_strand_id
1 'polypeptide(L)'
;MGPVRTRGGQRLTTAQWIDRARAVHGDKYDYSLVEYVDFKTKVAIICIEHGVFEQMPVNHVSARRGCRACVGLVSPSTSEWIKRAYLVHGDRFDYERVQYLNNRTKVTIRCPEHGYFDQTPKNHVVNGQGCPKCTGRGISVSEWIEKARAVHGDRYDYSAAKYTTTTKPVVIVCGKHGPFEQTPSVHVKDQCGCPKCAGQGSQMRSGSIGHDRFMVTTTTIRRSSMCARM
;
A
#
# COMPACT_ATOMS: atom_id res chain seq x y z
N MET A 1 32.02 42.48 31.59
CA MET A 1 33.24 41.65 31.57
C MET A 1 33.78 41.68 30.14
N GLY A 2 34.87 42.42 29.94
CA GLY A 2 35.39 42.75 28.60
C GLY A 2 36.10 41.58 27.92
N PRO A 3 36.20 41.60 26.58
CA PRO A 3 36.82 40.51 25.83
C PRO A 3 38.35 40.52 25.95
N VAL A 4 38.91 39.36 26.30
CA VAL A 4 40.35 39.07 26.29
C VAL A 4 40.83 38.87 24.84
N ARG A 5 41.99 39.47 24.51
CA ARG A 5 42.62 39.48 23.18
C ARG A 5 43.56 38.28 22.97
N THR A 6 43.49 37.65 21.79
CA THR A 6 44.62 36.96 21.12
C THR A 6 44.59 37.19 19.60
N ARG A 7 45.76 37.03 18.97
CA ARG A 7 46.19 37.51 17.64
C ARG A 7 45.50 36.80 16.45
N GLY A 8 45.16 37.57 15.40
CA GLY A 8 45.29 37.09 14.01
C GLY A 8 44.04 36.78 13.18
N GLY A 9 42.83 37.03 13.67
CA GLY A 9 41.62 36.94 12.85
C GLY A 9 40.46 37.61 13.55
N GLN A 10 39.82 38.60 12.92
CA GLN A 10 38.60 39.17 13.47
C GLN A 10 37.58 38.04 13.69
N ARG A 11 37.09 37.89 14.92
CA ARG A 11 35.95 37.01 15.21
C ARG A 11 34.78 37.49 14.36
N LEU A 12 34.20 36.58 13.59
CA LEU A 12 32.98 36.88 12.84
C LEU A 12 31.89 37.30 13.82
N THR A 13 31.14 38.33 13.43
CA THR A 13 29.87 38.66 14.07
C THR A 13 28.78 37.68 13.61
N THR A 14 27.67 37.60 14.36
CA THR A 14 26.47 36.84 13.96
C THR A 14 26.00 37.21 12.56
N ALA A 15 25.89 38.50 12.24
CA ALA A 15 25.46 38.98 10.92
C ALA A 15 26.39 38.49 9.80
N GLN A 16 27.70 38.67 9.97
CA GLN A 16 28.69 38.20 8.99
C GLN A 16 28.67 36.68 8.79
N TRP A 17 28.37 35.93 9.86
CA TRP A 17 28.24 34.48 9.74
C TRP A 17 26.97 34.10 8.98
N ILE A 18 25.84 34.77 9.25
CA ILE A 18 24.57 34.56 8.54
C ILE A 18 24.74 34.86 7.04
N ASP A 19 25.44 35.92 6.66
CA ASP A 19 25.70 36.26 5.26
C ASP A 19 26.46 35.14 4.55
N ARG A 20 27.49 34.58 5.19
CA ARG A 20 28.23 33.43 4.65
C ARG A 20 27.35 32.18 4.55
N ALA A 21 26.48 31.96 5.55
CA ALA A 21 25.60 30.80 5.56
C ALA A 21 24.55 30.88 4.43
N ARG A 22 23.97 32.06 4.19
CA ARG A 22 23.10 32.34 3.03
C ARG A 22 23.84 32.20 1.70
N ALA A 23 25.10 32.62 1.61
CA ALA A 23 25.89 32.44 0.40
C ALA A 23 26.13 30.95 0.04
N VAL A 24 26.17 30.05 1.04
CA VAL A 24 26.33 28.61 0.82
C VAL A 24 25.00 27.90 0.54
N HIS A 25 23.93 28.28 1.25
CA HIS A 25 22.68 27.52 1.26
C HIS A 25 21.49 28.21 0.61
N GLY A 26 21.64 29.48 0.20
CA GLY A 26 20.55 30.32 -0.28
C GLY A 26 19.48 30.52 0.80
N ASP A 27 18.22 30.52 0.38
CA ASP A 27 17.06 30.75 1.25
C ASP A 27 16.52 29.47 1.89
N LYS A 28 17.31 28.40 2.00
CA LYS A 28 16.86 27.13 2.59
C LYS A 28 16.67 27.18 4.11
N TYR A 29 17.27 28.17 4.77
CA TYR A 29 17.32 28.26 6.23
C TYR A 29 17.00 29.67 6.73
N ASP A 30 16.31 29.72 7.86
CA ASP A 30 16.18 30.90 8.69
C ASP A 30 17.16 30.80 9.89
N TYR A 31 17.81 31.93 10.17
CA TYR A 31 18.84 32.08 11.20
C TYR A 31 18.37 33.02 12.33
N SER A 32 17.08 33.31 12.42
CA SER A 32 16.46 34.17 13.42
C SER A 32 16.74 33.76 14.87
N LEU A 33 17.07 32.49 15.12
CA LEU A 33 17.43 31.94 16.44
C LEU A 33 18.94 31.84 16.68
N VAL A 34 19.79 32.28 15.74
CA VAL A 34 21.23 32.12 15.85
C VAL A 34 21.85 33.25 16.65
N GLU A 35 22.59 32.88 17.70
CA GLU A 35 23.57 33.73 18.37
C GLU A 35 24.97 33.13 18.16
N TYR A 36 25.78 33.73 17.29
CA TYR A 36 27.09 33.19 16.94
C TYR A 36 28.14 33.58 17.99
N VAL A 37 28.74 32.58 18.64
CA VAL A 37 29.84 32.75 19.59
C VAL A 37 31.18 32.37 18.96
N ASP A 38 31.27 31.17 18.40
CA ASP A 38 32.43 30.66 17.69
C ASP A 38 32.04 29.55 16.70
N PHE A 39 33.03 28.98 16.00
CA PHE A 39 32.77 28.00 14.95
C PHE A 39 32.47 26.58 15.45
N LYS A 40 32.71 26.29 16.73
CA LYS A 40 32.57 24.95 17.35
C LYS A 40 31.34 24.84 18.26
N THR A 41 30.78 25.95 18.69
CA THR A 41 29.58 26.00 19.52
C THR A 41 28.36 25.83 18.64
N LYS A 42 27.47 24.89 19.00
CA LYS A 42 26.25 24.63 18.22
C LYS A 42 25.34 25.85 18.24
N VAL A 43 24.66 26.07 17.12
CA VAL A 43 23.62 27.09 16.97
C VAL A 43 22.32 26.44 16.48
N ALA A 44 21.18 27.02 16.85
CA ALA A 44 19.85 26.60 16.39
C ALA A 44 19.55 27.24 15.02
N ILE A 45 19.40 26.41 13.99
CA ILE A 45 19.10 26.82 12.62
C ILE A 45 17.71 26.31 12.27
N ILE A 46 16.90 27.12 11.60
CA ILE A 46 15.55 26.72 11.16
C ILE A 46 15.64 26.28 9.70
N CYS A 47 15.37 25.01 9.42
CA CYS A 47 15.08 24.54 8.07
C CYS A 47 13.63 24.90 7.74
N ILE A 48 13.40 25.59 6.62
CA ILE A 48 12.05 26.01 6.23
C ILE A 48 11.10 24.80 6.10
N GLU A 49 11.60 23.65 5.63
CA GLU A 49 10.81 22.44 5.45
C GLU A 49 10.67 21.58 6.72
N HIS A 50 11.71 21.53 7.57
CA HIS A 50 11.84 20.53 8.64
C HIS A 50 11.95 21.12 10.06
N GLY A 51 11.88 22.44 10.18
CA GLY A 51 11.93 23.15 11.46
C GLY A 51 13.34 23.27 12.06
N VAL A 52 13.38 23.50 13.37
CA VAL A 52 14.61 23.82 14.11
C VAL A 52 15.52 22.60 14.26
N PHE A 53 16.80 22.75 13.97
CA PHE A 53 17.84 21.76 14.26
C PHE A 53 19.12 22.44 14.73
N GLU A 54 19.93 21.72 15.51
CA GLU A 54 21.22 22.22 15.98
C GLU A 54 22.37 21.78 15.09
N GLN A 55 23.30 22.69 14.79
CA GLN A 55 24.53 22.35 14.10
C GLN A 55 25.69 23.28 14.48
N MET A 56 26.93 22.79 14.37
CA MET A 56 28.11 23.65 14.49
C MET A 56 28.24 24.56 13.26
N PRO A 57 28.54 25.86 13.43
CA PRO A 57 28.75 26.80 12.34
C PRO A 57 29.79 26.36 11.31
N VAL A 58 30.88 25.70 11.75
CA VAL A 58 31.90 25.14 10.83
C VAL A 58 31.35 24.02 9.96
N ASN A 59 30.45 23.19 10.49
CA ASN A 59 29.83 22.11 9.72
C ASN A 59 28.82 22.66 8.72
N HIS A 60 28.07 23.69 9.12
CA HIS A 60 27.02 24.29 8.28
C HIS A 60 27.63 25.04 7.09
N VAL A 61 28.61 25.91 7.35
CA VAL A 61 29.19 26.78 6.31
C VAL A 61 30.37 26.12 5.61
N SER A 62 31.41 25.72 6.36
CA SER A 62 32.65 25.23 5.74
C SER A 62 32.49 23.83 5.15
N ALA A 63 31.85 22.91 5.88
CA ALA A 63 31.56 21.56 5.37
C ALA A 63 30.27 21.48 4.54
N ARG A 64 29.55 22.61 4.37
CA ARG A 64 28.31 22.74 3.59
C ARG A 64 27.24 21.70 3.95
N ARG A 65 27.22 21.25 5.20
CA ARG A 65 26.22 20.29 5.69
C ARG A 65 24.94 21.05 5.99
N GLY A 66 23.81 20.46 5.60
CA GLY A 66 22.49 21.05 5.81
C GLY A 66 21.67 20.30 6.85
N CYS A 67 20.35 20.50 6.78
CA CYS A 67 19.39 19.72 7.55
C CYS A 67 19.47 18.24 7.14
N ARG A 68 19.63 17.35 8.14
CA ARG A 68 19.73 15.90 7.92
C ARG A 68 18.43 15.31 7.37
N ALA A 69 17.27 15.93 7.63
CA ALA A 69 15.99 15.49 7.08
C ALA A 69 15.88 15.80 5.57
N CYS A 70 16.36 16.95 5.10
CA CYS A 70 16.41 17.28 3.66
C CYS A 70 17.22 16.26 2.85
N VAL A 71 18.29 15.71 3.41
CA VAL A 71 19.13 14.70 2.76
C VAL A 71 18.70 13.25 3.07
N GLY A 72 17.53 13.06 3.69
CA GLY A 72 16.95 11.73 3.95
C GLY A 72 17.69 10.90 5.01
N LEU A 73 18.54 11.54 5.84
CA LEU A 73 19.28 10.88 6.93
C LEU A 73 18.51 10.88 8.26
N VAL A 74 17.30 11.45 8.29
CA VAL A 74 16.38 11.40 9.42
C VAL A 74 15.10 10.76 8.92
N SER A 75 14.63 9.74 9.65
CA SER A 75 13.33 9.13 9.39
C SER A 75 12.23 10.15 9.66
N PRO A 76 11.21 10.27 8.79
CA PRO A 76 10.08 11.16 9.06
C PRO A 76 9.37 10.74 10.35
N SER A 77 8.83 11.71 11.06
CA SER A 77 7.86 11.48 12.12
C SER A 77 6.57 10.87 11.57
N THR A 78 5.73 10.34 12.46
CA THR A 78 4.38 9.85 12.11
C THR A 78 3.56 10.89 11.37
N SER A 79 3.56 12.14 11.83
CA SER A 79 2.77 13.21 11.21
C SER A 79 3.29 13.57 9.81
N GLU A 80 4.61 13.64 9.62
CA GLU A 80 5.21 13.86 8.30
C GLU A 80 4.92 12.71 7.33
N TRP A 81 4.96 11.47 7.82
CA TRP A 81 4.60 10.32 6.99
C TRP A 81 3.13 10.35 6.59
N ILE A 82 2.21 10.67 7.52
CA ILE A 82 0.77 10.79 7.24
C ILE A 82 0.52 11.89 6.20
N LYS A 83 1.18 13.05 6.30
CA LYS A 83 1.09 14.12 5.27
C LYS A 83 1.47 13.59 3.89
N ARG A 84 2.56 12.83 3.77
CA ARG A 84 2.96 12.21 2.49
C ARG A 84 1.93 11.19 2.01
N ALA A 85 1.33 10.43 2.92
CA ALA A 85 0.29 9.46 2.57
C ALA A 85 -0.97 10.15 1.99
N TYR A 86 -1.37 11.31 2.54
CA TYR A 86 -2.43 12.14 1.96
C TYR A 86 -2.06 12.72 0.58
N LEU A 87 -0.79 13.08 0.35
CA LEU A 87 -0.36 13.53 -0.99
C LEU A 87 -0.48 12.43 -2.06
N VAL A 88 -0.28 11.16 -1.68
CA VAL A 88 -0.35 10.02 -2.61
C VAL A 88 -1.77 9.52 -2.82
N HIS A 89 -2.57 9.46 -1.75
CA HIS A 89 -3.87 8.79 -1.77
C HIS A 89 -5.07 9.74 -1.59
N GLY A 90 -4.85 11.02 -1.29
CA GLY A 90 -5.91 11.93 -0.85
C GLY A 90 -6.63 11.38 0.38
N ASP A 91 -7.94 11.64 0.47
CA ASP A 91 -8.79 11.25 1.60
C ASP A 91 -9.29 9.79 1.54
N ARG A 92 -8.64 8.94 0.74
CA ARG A 92 -9.07 7.54 0.53
C ARG A 92 -8.85 6.65 1.75
N PHE A 93 -8.00 7.04 2.69
CA PHE A 93 -7.63 6.24 3.84
C PHE A 93 -7.57 7.08 5.11
N ASP A 94 -7.85 6.43 6.22
CA ASP A 94 -7.77 6.99 7.56
C ASP A 94 -6.54 6.41 8.28
N TYR A 95 -5.78 7.31 8.91
CA TYR A 95 -4.49 7.05 9.56
C TYR A 95 -4.52 7.27 11.08
N GLU A 96 -5.70 7.34 11.70
CA GLU A 96 -5.89 7.64 13.14
C GLU A 96 -5.03 6.76 14.06
N ARG A 97 -4.85 5.48 13.70
CA ARG A 97 -4.11 4.50 14.50
C ARG A 97 -2.65 4.29 14.06
N VAL A 98 -2.17 5.06 13.09
CA VAL A 98 -0.82 4.87 12.56
C VAL A 98 0.22 5.38 13.54
N GLN A 99 1.21 4.53 13.83
CA GLN A 99 2.47 4.92 14.47
C GLN A 99 3.62 4.53 13.53
N TYR A 100 4.23 5.52 12.89
CA TYR A 100 5.34 5.29 11.97
C TYR A 100 6.64 5.13 12.74
N LEU A 101 7.32 3.99 12.55
CA LEU A 101 8.66 3.75 13.09
C LEU A 101 9.73 3.85 12.00
N ASN A 102 9.51 3.17 10.88
CA ASN A 102 10.41 3.14 9.73
C ASN A 102 9.65 2.62 8.50
N ASN A 103 10.31 2.58 7.33
CA ASN A 103 9.64 2.20 6.07
C ASN A 103 9.38 0.69 5.89
N ARG A 104 9.85 -0.16 6.82
CA ARG A 104 9.73 -1.62 6.79
C ARG A 104 8.73 -2.17 7.80
N THR A 105 8.57 -1.51 8.95
CA THR A 105 7.61 -1.90 9.98
C THR A 105 6.20 -1.59 9.50
N LYS A 106 5.32 -2.59 9.51
CA LYS A 106 3.94 -2.43 9.06
C LYS A 106 3.18 -1.44 9.94
N VAL A 107 2.28 -0.69 9.33
CA VAL A 107 1.31 0.20 9.96
C VAL A 107 -0.10 -0.26 9.61
N THR A 108 -1.03 -0.06 10.54
CA THR A 108 -2.45 -0.40 10.35
C THR A 108 -3.20 0.82 9.81
N ILE A 109 -3.73 0.70 8.60
CA ILE A 109 -4.41 1.75 7.85
C ILE A 109 -5.87 1.35 7.68
N ARG A 110 -6.79 2.31 7.73
CA ARG A 110 -8.22 2.05 7.53
C ARG A 110 -8.66 2.44 6.12
N CYS A 111 -9.23 1.47 5.40
CA CYS A 111 -10.03 1.73 4.22
C CYS A 111 -11.50 1.96 4.64
N PRO A 112 -12.15 3.04 4.21
CA PRO A 112 -13.57 3.29 4.52
C PRO A 112 -14.50 2.14 4.11
N GLU A 113 -14.23 1.49 2.98
CA GLU A 113 -15.05 0.39 2.44
C GLU A 113 -14.73 -0.97 3.07
N HIS A 114 -13.47 -1.23 3.42
CA HIS A 114 -12.99 -2.59 3.71
C HIS A 114 -12.41 -2.78 5.12
N GLY A 115 -12.41 -1.71 5.93
CA GLY A 115 -11.89 -1.70 7.29
C GLY A 115 -10.36 -1.61 7.37
N TYR A 116 -9.81 -2.07 8.49
CA TYR A 116 -8.38 -2.01 8.77
C TYR A 116 -7.59 -3.06 7.99
N PHE A 117 -6.40 -2.67 7.52
CA PHE A 117 -5.44 -3.55 6.88
C PHE A 117 -4.01 -3.09 7.17
N ASP A 118 -3.06 -4.02 7.14
CA ASP A 118 -1.66 -3.72 7.43
C ASP A 118 -0.83 -3.59 6.15
N GLN A 119 -0.03 -2.54 6.05
CA GLN A 119 0.96 -2.36 4.99
C GLN A 119 2.25 -1.75 5.50
N THR A 120 3.35 -2.00 4.79
CA THR A 120 4.60 -1.28 5.07
C THR A 120 4.48 0.15 4.54
N PRO A 121 4.99 1.15 5.26
CA PRO A 121 4.98 2.54 4.81
C PRO A 121 5.65 2.75 3.44
N LYS A 122 6.68 1.96 3.11
CA LYS A 122 7.28 1.92 1.77
C LYS A 122 6.26 1.52 0.71
N ASN A 123 5.52 0.42 0.92
CA ASN A 123 4.55 -0.05 -0.06
C ASN A 123 3.39 0.94 -0.21
N HIS A 124 2.90 1.49 0.89
CA HIS A 124 1.76 2.41 0.89
C HIS A 124 2.08 3.73 0.19
N VAL A 125 3.16 4.42 0.60
CA VAL A 125 3.48 5.78 0.10
C VAL A 125 4.41 5.75 -1.10
N VAL A 126 5.52 5.00 -1.05
CA VAL A 126 6.52 5.02 -2.13
C VAL A 126 6.04 4.24 -3.35
N ASN A 127 5.44 3.06 -3.13
CA ASN A 127 4.92 2.25 -4.24
C ASN A 127 3.45 2.58 -4.57
N GLY A 128 2.82 3.50 -3.83
CA GLY A 128 1.42 3.89 -4.03
C GLY A 128 0.40 2.75 -3.88
N GLN A 129 0.71 1.71 -3.10
CA GLN A 129 -0.23 0.61 -2.89
C GLN A 129 -1.39 1.06 -2.00
N GLY A 130 -2.62 0.73 -2.39
CA GLY A 130 -3.84 0.98 -1.62
C GLY A 130 -4.37 -0.28 -0.95
N CYS A 131 -5.62 -0.27 -0.50
CA CYS A 131 -6.24 -1.43 0.13
C CYS A 131 -6.20 -2.68 -0.79
N PRO A 132 -5.73 -3.85 -0.29
CA PRO A 132 -5.71 -5.09 -1.06
C PRO A 132 -7.11 -5.54 -1.51
N LYS A 133 -8.15 -5.25 -0.72
CA LYS A 133 -9.53 -5.60 -1.07
C LYS A 133 -10.08 -4.75 -2.22
N CYS A 134 -9.87 -3.42 -2.19
CA CYS A 134 -10.23 -2.53 -3.32
C CYS A 134 -9.57 -2.96 -4.65
N THR A 135 -8.37 -3.54 -4.59
CA THR A 135 -7.62 -3.99 -5.77
C THR A 135 -7.84 -5.47 -6.12
N GLY A 136 -8.75 -6.17 -5.42
CA GLY A 136 -9.04 -7.59 -5.64
C GLY A 136 -7.95 -8.55 -5.18
N ARG A 137 -6.92 -8.07 -4.47
CA ARG A 137 -5.80 -8.87 -3.92
C ARG A 137 -6.07 -9.42 -2.52
N GLY A 138 -7.25 -9.18 -1.94
CA GLY A 138 -7.56 -9.50 -0.53
C GLY A 138 -8.98 -10.02 -0.25
N ILE A 139 -9.64 -10.66 -1.21
CA ILE A 139 -10.96 -11.29 -1.01
C ILE A 139 -10.84 -12.36 0.09
N SER A 140 -11.73 -12.33 1.09
CA SER A 140 -11.77 -13.36 2.15
C SER A 140 -12.39 -14.68 1.65
N VAL A 141 -12.17 -15.78 2.37
CA VAL A 141 -12.84 -17.07 2.06
C VAL A 141 -14.34 -16.89 1.94
N SER A 142 -14.95 -16.18 2.88
CA SER A 142 -16.40 -15.92 2.92
C SER A 142 -16.88 -15.16 1.69
N GLU A 143 -16.20 -14.07 1.33
CA GLU A 143 -16.55 -13.24 0.18
C GLU A 143 -16.35 -14.01 -1.14
N TRP A 144 -15.35 -14.89 -1.21
CA TRP A 144 -15.18 -15.78 -2.35
C TRP A 144 -16.30 -16.83 -2.44
N ILE A 145 -16.71 -17.43 -1.32
CA ILE A 145 -17.83 -18.40 -1.29
C ILE A 145 -19.14 -17.74 -1.73
N GLU A 146 -19.43 -16.52 -1.29
CA GLU A 146 -20.61 -15.77 -1.74
C GLU A 146 -20.61 -15.57 -3.26
N LYS A 147 -19.47 -15.14 -3.82
CA LYS A 147 -19.29 -15.00 -5.27
C LYS A 147 -19.43 -16.33 -6.01
N ALA A 148 -18.88 -17.41 -5.44
CA ALA A 148 -18.97 -18.74 -6.02
C ALA A 148 -20.41 -19.27 -6.04
N ARG A 149 -21.17 -19.07 -4.95
CA ARG A 149 -22.62 -19.38 -4.90
C ARG A 149 -23.43 -18.52 -5.86
N ALA A 150 -23.07 -17.25 -6.05
CA ALA A 150 -23.74 -16.40 -7.03
C ALA A 150 -23.59 -16.91 -8.48
N VAL A 151 -22.45 -17.56 -8.80
CA VAL A 151 -22.19 -18.13 -10.14
C VAL A 151 -22.76 -19.53 -10.29
N HIS A 152 -22.57 -20.39 -9.30
CA HIS A 152 -22.85 -21.83 -9.40
C HIS A 152 -24.08 -22.30 -8.63
N GLY A 153 -24.72 -21.43 -7.84
CA GLY A 153 -25.77 -21.80 -6.89
C GLY A 153 -25.25 -22.75 -5.81
N ASP A 154 -26.13 -23.60 -5.29
CA ASP A 154 -25.80 -24.57 -4.24
C ASP A 154 -25.23 -25.90 -4.77
N ARG A 155 -24.62 -25.88 -5.96
CA ARG A 155 -24.06 -27.09 -6.61
C ARG A 155 -22.82 -27.64 -5.92
N TYR A 156 -22.16 -26.82 -5.11
CA TYR A 156 -20.86 -27.13 -4.52
C TYR A 156 -20.85 -26.81 -3.02
N ASP A 157 -20.15 -27.66 -2.27
CA ASP A 157 -19.79 -27.40 -0.88
C ASP A 157 -18.34 -26.88 -0.81
N TYR A 158 -18.18 -25.80 -0.04
CA TYR A 158 -16.95 -25.06 0.17
C TYR A 158 -16.44 -25.16 1.62
N SER A 159 -17.06 -26.02 2.45
CA SER A 159 -16.72 -26.22 3.87
C SER A 159 -15.24 -26.59 4.10
N ALA A 160 -14.61 -27.26 3.12
CA ALA A 160 -13.20 -27.64 3.15
C ALA A 160 -12.24 -26.57 2.57
N ALA A 161 -12.73 -25.45 2.05
CA ALA A 161 -11.91 -24.44 1.38
C ALA A 161 -11.03 -23.68 2.39
N LYS A 162 -9.71 -23.88 2.30
CA LYS A 162 -8.70 -23.12 3.05
C LYS A 162 -7.98 -22.16 2.11
N TYR A 163 -8.16 -20.86 2.32
CA TYR A 163 -7.60 -19.84 1.43
C TYR A 163 -6.30 -19.26 1.98
N THR A 164 -5.31 -19.11 1.10
CA THR A 164 -4.13 -18.27 1.37
C THR A 164 -3.86 -17.26 0.25
N THR A 165 -4.18 -17.55 -1.02
CA THR A 165 -4.01 -16.64 -2.17
C THR A 165 -4.98 -16.97 -3.32
N THR A 166 -5.18 -16.04 -4.27
CA THR A 166 -6.02 -16.23 -5.48
C THR A 166 -5.45 -17.25 -6.48
N THR A 167 -4.18 -17.60 -6.33
CA THR A 167 -3.40 -18.42 -7.28
C THR A 167 -3.28 -19.87 -6.87
N LYS A 168 -3.57 -20.22 -5.61
CA LYS A 168 -3.52 -21.60 -5.13
C LYS A 168 -4.86 -22.28 -5.33
N PRO A 169 -4.89 -23.54 -5.79
CA PRO A 169 -6.11 -24.33 -5.86
C PRO A 169 -6.75 -24.48 -4.47
N VAL A 170 -8.08 -24.50 -4.46
CA VAL A 170 -8.90 -24.82 -3.29
C VAL A 170 -9.69 -26.09 -3.56
N VAL A 171 -9.93 -26.87 -2.51
CA VAL A 171 -10.78 -28.06 -2.58
C VAL A 171 -12.23 -27.63 -2.59
N ILE A 172 -12.96 -28.03 -3.62
CA ILE A 172 -14.38 -27.79 -3.84
C ILE A 172 -15.07 -29.14 -3.91
N VAL A 173 -16.18 -29.33 -3.21
CA VAL A 173 -16.88 -30.62 -3.19
C VAL A 173 -18.11 -30.54 -4.10
N CYS A 174 -18.11 -31.35 -5.16
CA CYS A 174 -19.30 -31.56 -5.98
C CYS A 174 -20.19 -32.61 -5.32
N GLY A 175 -21.46 -32.30 -5.08
CA GLY A 175 -22.39 -33.25 -4.48
C GLY A 175 -22.54 -34.58 -5.25
N LYS A 176 -22.25 -34.61 -6.55
CA LYS A 176 -22.32 -35.82 -7.39
C LYS A 176 -21.00 -36.59 -7.51
N HIS A 177 -19.87 -35.88 -7.53
CA HIS A 177 -18.58 -36.47 -7.93
C HIS A 177 -17.48 -36.35 -6.89
N GLY A 178 -17.78 -35.76 -5.73
CA GLY A 178 -16.86 -35.60 -4.61
C GLY A 178 -15.90 -34.41 -4.78
N PRO A 179 -14.80 -34.38 -4.01
CA PRO A 179 -13.84 -33.27 -4.00
C PRO A 179 -13.08 -33.17 -5.32
N PHE A 180 -12.84 -31.93 -5.76
CA PHE A 180 -11.96 -31.58 -6.86
C PHE A 180 -11.24 -30.25 -6.56
N GLU A 181 -10.13 -29.98 -7.25
CA GLU A 181 -9.34 -28.77 -7.01
C GLU A 181 -9.47 -27.80 -8.18
N GLN A 182 -9.70 -26.51 -7.88
CA GLN A 182 -9.64 -25.43 -8.85
C GLN A 182 -9.10 -24.16 -8.19
N THR A 183 -8.47 -23.28 -8.97
CA THR A 183 -8.12 -21.96 -8.44
C THR A 183 -9.38 -21.10 -8.28
N PRO A 184 -9.41 -20.22 -7.26
CA PRO A 184 -10.51 -19.27 -7.03
C PRO A 184 -10.91 -18.46 -8.27
N SER A 185 -9.93 -18.06 -9.09
CA SER A 185 -10.18 -17.34 -10.34
C SER A 185 -10.84 -18.22 -11.39
N VAL A 186 -10.36 -19.44 -11.62
CA VAL A 186 -10.94 -20.35 -12.62
C VAL A 186 -12.38 -20.73 -12.24
N HIS A 187 -12.63 -20.96 -10.95
CA HIS A 187 -13.96 -21.35 -10.50
C HIS A 187 -15.00 -20.22 -10.64
N VAL A 188 -14.65 -18.99 -10.25
CA VAL A 188 -15.61 -17.87 -10.23
C VAL A 188 -15.57 -17.05 -11.50
N LYS A 189 -14.38 -16.62 -11.94
CA LYS A 189 -14.22 -15.73 -13.11
C LYS A 189 -14.44 -16.49 -14.41
N ASP A 190 -13.84 -17.67 -14.54
CA ASP A 190 -13.95 -18.49 -15.76
C ASP A 190 -15.16 -19.43 -15.70
N GLN A 191 -15.90 -19.41 -14.58
CA GLN A 191 -17.13 -20.17 -14.34
C GLN A 191 -16.97 -21.68 -14.58
N CYS A 192 -15.76 -22.22 -14.42
CA CYS A 192 -15.52 -23.64 -14.55
C CYS A 192 -16.04 -24.37 -13.30
N GLY A 193 -16.77 -25.46 -13.52
CA GLY A 193 -17.29 -26.33 -12.46
C GLY A 193 -16.54 -27.66 -12.40
N CYS A 194 -17.16 -28.66 -11.77
CA CYS A 194 -16.63 -30.02 -11.70
C CYS A 194 -16.39 -30.60 -13.11
N PRO A 195 -15.17 -31.06 -13.44
CA PRO A 195 -14.84 -31.64 -14.75
C PRO A 195 -15.70 -32.86 -15.12
N LYS A 196 -16.08 -33.67 -14.13
CA LYS A 196 -16.93 -34.86 -14.32
C LYS A 196 -18.38 -34.47 -14.65
N CYS A 197 -18.91 -33.39 -14.09
CA CYS A 197 -20.21 -32.84 -14.50
C CYS A 197 -20.19 -32.33 -15.94
N ALA A 198 -19.11 -31.66 -16.36
CA ALA A 198 -18.98 -31.13 -17.71
C ALA A 198 -18.93 -32.25 -18.77
N GLY A 199 -18.30 -33.38 -18.47
CA GLY A 199 -18.21 -34.54 -19.36
C GLY A 199 -19.49 -35.37 -19.49
N GLN A 200 -20.43 -35.26 -18.54
CA GLN A 200 -21.68 -36.07 -18.53
C GLN A 200 -22.85 -35.43 -19.29
N GLY A 201 -22.69 -34.20 -19.81
CA GLY A 201 -23.72 -33.50 -20.59
C GLY A 201 -23.96 -34.03 -22.01
N SER A 202 -23.18 -35.01 -22.48
CA SER A 202 -23.24 -35.55 -23.85
C SER A 202 -23.94 -36.90 -23.99
N GLN A 203 -24.41 -37.51 -22.90
CA GLN A 203 -24.86 -38.91 -22.90
C GLN A 203 -26.23 -39.16 -22.29
N MET A 204 -27.19 -38.22 -22.46
CA MET A 204 -28.62 -38.53 -22.26
C MET A 204 -29.50 -37.76 -23.25
N ARG A 205 -29.55 -38.23 -24.50
CA ARG A 205 -30.70 -38.05 -25.41
C ARG A 205 -30.84 -39.23 -26.34
N SER A 206 -31.63 -40.23 -25.94
CA SER A 206 -32.26 -41.18 -26.86
C SER A 206 -33.44 -41.90 -26.20
N GLY A 207 -34.65 -41.66 -26.74
CA GLY A 207 -35.90 -42.40 -26.54
C GLY A 207 -36.76 -41.92 -25.37
N SER A 208 -38.06 -41.60 -25.49
CA SER A 208 -39.02 -41.69 -26.59
C SER A 208 -40.30 -40.90 -26.24
N ILE A 209 -40.78 -40.11 -27.21
CA ILE A 209 -42.15 -39.72 -27.59
C ILE A 209 -43.23 -39.59 -26.49
N GLY A 210 -43.77 -38.36 -26.37
CA GLY A 210 -45.10 -38.04 -25.84
C GLY A 210 -45.37 -36.54 -26.02
N HIS A 211 -46.19 -36.17 -27.00
CA HIS A 211 -46.59 -34.80 -27.32
C HIS A 211 -47.29 -34.10 -26.14
N ASP A 212 -46.86 -32.88 -25.79
CA ASP A 212 -47.77 -31.71 -25.81
C ASP A 212 -46.98 -30.40 -25.92
N ARG A 213 -47.60 -29.45 -26.61
CA ARG A 213 -47.07 -28.25 -27.27
C ARG A 213 -47.03 -27.07 -26.31
N PHE A 214 -45.89 -26.38 -26.14
CA PHE A 214 -45.90 -24.91 -25.96
C PHE A 214 -44.51 -24.29 -26.24
N MET A 215 -44.50 -23.29 -27.12
CA MET A 215 -43.33 -22.50 -27.52
C MET A 215 -43.09 -21.37 -26.51
N VAL A 216 -41.86 -21.21 -26.01
CA VAL A 216 -41.34 -19.88 -25.65
C VAL A 216 -39.87 -19.80 -26.05
N THR A 217 -39.59 -18.84 -26.92
CA THR A 217 -38.29 -18.49 -27.46
C THR A 217 -37.46 -17.72 -26.44
N THR A 218 -36.29 -18.21 -26.07
CA THR A 218 -35.19 -17.34 -25.58
C THR A 218 -33.84 -17.83 -26.09
N THR A 219 -33.25 -16.96 -26.90
CA THR A 219 -31.91 -16.95 -27.48
C THR A 219 -30.83 -17.44 -26.51
N THR A 220 -30.25 -18.61 -26.78
CA THR A 220 -29.05 -19.08 -26.07
C THR A 220 -27.81 -18.59 -26.80
N ILE A 221 -27.12 -17.59 -26.23
CA ILE A 221 -25.76 -17.24 -26.63
C ILE A 221 -24.84 -18.36 -26.14
N ARG A 222 -24.45 -19.24 -27.07
CA ARG A 222 -23.32 -20.15 -26.86
C ARG A 222 -22.04 -19.31 -26.85
N ARG A 223 -21.25 -19.41 -25.77
CA ARG A 223 -19.81 -19.18 -25.85
C ARG A 223 -19.07 -20.40 -25.33
N SER A 224 -18.21 -20.89 -26.22
CA SER A 224 -17.47 -22.13 -26.15
C SER A 224 -16.15 -21.96 -25.39
N SER A 225 -15.75 -23.06 -24.74
CA SER A 225 -14.39 -23.62 -24.71
C SER A 225 -13.29 -22.81 -24.03
N MET A 226 -13.05 -23.10 -22.73
CA MET A 226 -11.70 -23.10 -22.12
C MET A 226 -11.50 -24.08 -20.94
N CYS A 227 -12.51 -24.80 -20.43
CA CYS A 227 -12.35 -25.63 -19.22
C CYS A 227 -11.66 -27.00 -19.43
N ALA A 228 -10.98 -27.24 -20.55
CA ALA A 228 -10.34 -28.53 -20.87
C ALA A 228 -8.83 -28.36 -21.11
N ARG A 229 -8.07 -27.97 -20.08
CA ARG A 229 -6.62 -28.16 -19.95
C ARG A 229 -6.16 -27.64 -18.58
N MET A 230 -6.09 -28.53 -17.60
CA MET A 230 -5.18 -28.50 -16.44
C MET A 230 -5.32 -29.82 -15.69
#